data_AF-A0A8B5XEG9-F1
#
_entry.id   AF-A0A8B5XEG9-F1
#
_cell.length_a   1.000
_cell.length_b   1.000
_cell.length_c   1.000
_cell.angle_alpha   90.00
_cell.angle_beta   90.00
_cell.angle_gamma   90.00
#
_symmetry.space_group_name_H-M   'P 1'
#
loop_
_entity.id
_entity.type
_entity.pdbx_description
1 polymer ?
#
loop_
_entity_poly.entity_id
_entity_poly.type
_entity_poly.pdbx_seq_one_letter_code
_entity_poly.pdbx_strand_id
1 'polypeptide(L)'
;MEQQNGATLKVTRGKRIGLGVLGLVIVFLMAGPPDFAAAMIFTGWSDNLDGGAHQFHIVMRGVGGVVLTAIGLVLILRPQWSLGVAKVAIATGISYPVGGLLGLFVWPPVIIYPIVAVIVAGIIFAMFRHQLPGSAEMPSAVPSRMLLITTAIIAVPLFGFALSEAALQRGPELVHGELGHWAGGAAMAVKIMLFGVFASMKWPGWRVPAYSAAFSLLMFGFASIMMPNQASSVGELWGALALLSGVAFVAVAEMEGRLAPKTAVQPVSG
;
A
#
# COMPACT_ATOMS: atom_id res chain seq x y z
N MET A 1 -44.65 11.12 8.41
CA MET A 1 -43.60 10.09 8.47
C MET A 1 -42.60 10.43 7.38
N GLU A 2 -41.38 10.74 7.81
CA GLU A 2 -40.37 11.47 7.03
C GLU A 2 -39.58 10.51 6.13
N GLN A 3 -39.57 10.83 4.85
CA GLN A 3 -38.98 10.07 3.76
C GLN A 3 -37.45 10.16 3.85
N GLN A 4 -36.77 9.11 4.31
CA GLN A 4 -35.30 9.02 4.27
C GLN A 4 -34.84 8.79 2.82
N ASN A 5 -34.77 9.88 2.07
CA ASN A 5 -34.05 9.96 0.80
C ASN A 5 -32.61 9.49 0.99
N GLY A 6 -32.11 8.69 0.05
CA GLY A 6 -30.72 8.26 -0.04
C GLY A 6 -29.78 9.47 -0.04
N ALA A 7 -29.35 9.87 1.15
CA ALA A 7 -28.43 10.96 1.33
C ALA A 7 -27.05 10.47 0.91
N THR A 8 -26.66 10.74 -0.34
CA THR A 8 -25.25 10.99 -0.63
C THR A 8 -24.81 12.13 0.28
N LEU A 9 -24.26 11.78 1.44
CA LEU A 9 -23.76 12.71 2.44
C LEU A 9 -22.79 13.67 1.74
N LYS A 10 -23.23 14.91 1.53
CA LYS A 10 -22.39 15.97 1.00
C LYS A 10 -21.33 16.26 2.06
N VAL A 11 -20.16 15.62 1.94
CA VAL A 11 -18.96 16.02 2.68
C VAL A 11 -18.77 17.51 2.45
N THR A 12 -18.83 18.31 3.52
CA THR A 12 -18.73 19.77 3.42
C THR A 12 -17.40 20.16 2.76
N ARG A 13 -17.39 21.29 2.05
CA ARG A 13 -16.18 21.80 1.39
C ARG A 13 -14.99 21.90 2.36
N GLY A 14 -15.25 22.34 3.60
CA GLY A 14 -14.24 22.41 4.66
C GLY A 14 -13.68 21.04 5.06
N LYS A 15 -14.52 19.99 5.19
CA LYS A 15 -14.03 18.62 5.43
C LYS A 15 -13.19 18.12 4.27
N ARG A 16 -13.58 18.38 3.01
CA ARG A 16 -12.78 17.99 1.83
C ARG A 16 -11.42 18.67 1.78
N ILE A 17 -11.35 19.96 2.10
CA ILE A 17 -10.10 20.71 2.16
C ILE A 17 -9.22 20.17 3.29
N GLY A 18 -9.78 19.96 4.49
CA GLY A 18 -9.04 19.36 5.61
C GLY A 18 -8.49 17.98 5.30
N LEU A 19 -9.24 17.16 4.55
CA LEU A 19 -8.78 15.85 4.07
C LEU A 19 -7.67 15.95 3.03
N GLY A 20 -7.74 16.94 2.14
CA GLY A 20 -6.67 17.18 1.18
C GLY A 20 -5.38 17.64 1.85
N VAL A 21 -5.49 18.53 2.83
CA VAL A 21 -4.35 18.97 3.66
C VAL A 21 -3.79 17.79 4.45
N LEU A 22 -4.65 16.98 5.08
CA LEU A 22 -4.22 15.77 5.78
C LEU A 22 -3.52 14.80 4.82
N GLY A 23 -4.09 14.52 3.66
CA GLY A 23 -3.47 13.68 2.62
C GLY A 23 -2.10 14.20 2.20
N LEU A 24 -1.94 15.50 1.99
CA LEU A 24 -0.66 16.12 1.65
C LEU A 24 0.36 16.02 2.80
N VAL A 25 -0.07 16.23 4.04
CA VAL A 25 0.79 16.07 5.24
C VAL A 25 1.24 14.62 5.38
N ILE A 26 0.36 13.66 5.10
CA ILE A 26 0.69 12.22 5.12
C ILE A 26 1.77 11.91 4.10
N VAL A 27 1.57 12.36 2.86
CA VAL A 27 2.56 12.19 1.79
C VAL A 27 3.87 12.81 2.20
N PHE A 28 3.84 14.05 2.70
CA PHE A 28 5.03 14.77 3.13
C PHE A 28 5.79 14.03 4.23
N LEU A 29 5.11 13.54 5.26
CA LEU A 29 5.72 12.87 6.40
C LEU A 29 6.19 11.44 6.08
N MET A 30 5.49 10.73 5.19
CA MET A 30 5.77 9.33 4.87
C MET A 30 6.69 9.16 3.67
N ALA A 31 6.68 10.07 2.71
CA ALA A 31 7.36 9.92 1.42
C ALA A 31 8.32 11.08 1.11
N GLY A 32 8.39 12.09 1.99
CA GLY A 32 9.00 13.37 1.65
C GLY A 32 8.06 14.23 0.79
N PRO A 33 8.54 15.37 0.28
CA PRO A 33 7.75 16.22 -0.61
C PRO A 33 7.09 15.40 -1.74
N PRO A 34 5.81 15.62 -2.10
CA PRO A 34 5.12 14.82 -3.12
C PRO A 34 5.85 14.79 -4.47
N ASP A 35 6.50 15.90 -4.81
CA ASP A 35 7.43 16.06 -5.93
C ASP A 35 8.67 15.18 -5.80
N PHE A 36 9.18 14.98 -4.59
CA PHE A 36 10.31 14.08 -4.31
C PHE A 36 9.95 12.61 -4.54
N ALA A 37 8.77 12.15 -4.08
CA ALA A 37 8.32 10.78 -4.29
C ALA A 37 8.04 10.44 -5.76
N ALA A 38 7.38 11.35 -6.48
CA ALA A 38 7.15 11.22 -7.91
C ALA A 38 8.46 11.33 -8.69
N ALA A 39 9.33 12.29 -8.33
CA ALA A 39 10.66 12.41 -8.91
C ALA A 39 11.43 11.10 -8.74
N MET A 40 11.46 10.47 -7.57
CA MET A 40 12.20 9.21 -7.39
C MET A 40 11.72 8.07 -8.28
N ILE A 41 10.42 7.98 -8.61
CA ILE A 41 9.98 7.01 -9.64
C ILE A 41 10.55 7.35 -11.00
N PHE A 42 10.62 8.62 -11.41
CA PHE A 42 11.06 8.98 -12.76
C PHE A 42 12.58 9.15 -12.91
N THR A 43 13.25 9.65 -11.88
CA THR A 43 14.68 9.95 -11.86
C THR A 43 15.50 8.77 -11.37
N GLY A 44 14.90 7.84 -10.61
CA GLY A 44 15.61 6.66 -10.09
C GLY A 44 16.15 5.73 -11.18
N TRP A 45 15.54 5.73 -12.37
CA TRP A 45 16.02 4.95 -13.53
C TRP A 45 17.33 5.47 -14.12
N SER A 46 17.63 6.75 -13.91
CA SER A 46 18.79 7.43 -14.48
C SER A 46 19.78 7.90 -13.43
N ASP A 47 19.57 7.53 -12.17
CA ASP A 47 20.46 7.92 -11.09
C ASP A 47 21.82 7.25 -11.26
N ASN A 48 22.89 8.04 -11.32
CA ASN A 48 24.26 7.54 -11.50
C ASN A 48 25.15 7.85 -10.30
N LEU A 49 24.57 8.32 -9.19
CA LEU A 49 25.28 8.45 -7.92
C LEU A 49 25.81 7.06 -7.50
N ASP A 50 27.05 7.02 -7.01
CA ASP A 50 27.75 5.79 -6.61
C ASP A 50 27.74 4.68 -7.69
N GLY A 51 27.85 5.09 -8.96
CA GLY A 51 27.83 4.15 -10.09
C GLY A 51 26.45 3.55 -10.38
N GLY A 52 25.37 4.17 -9.86
CA GLY A 52 24.00 3.71 -10.02
C GLY A 52 23.60 2.60 -9.05
N ALA A 53 24.38 2.35 -7.99
CA ALA A 53 24.10 1.31 -7.01
C ALA A 53 22.73 1.47 -6.32
N HIS A 54 22.21 2.70 -6.24
CA HIS A 54 20.98 3.01 -5.52
C HIS A 54 19.73 3.09 -6.40
N GLN A 55 19.85 2.93 -7.73
CA GLN A 55 18.75 3.10 -8.69
C GLN A 55 17.49 2.31 -8.28
N PHE A 56 17.66 1.02 -7.99
CA PHE A 56 16.54 0.15 -7.64
C PHE A 56 15.82 0.61 -6.36
N HIS A 57 16.59 0.95 -5.32
CA HIS A 57 16.04 1.41 -4.04
C HIS A 57 15.34 2.75 -4.17
N ILE A 58 15.85 3.66 -5.00
CA ILE A 58 15.24 4.95 -5.28
C ILE A 58 13.89 4.75 -5.98
N VAL A 59 13.82 3.92 -7.02
CA VAL A 59 12.55 3.60 -7.70
C VAL A 59 11.56 2.98 -6.72
N MET A 60 11.97 1.99 -5.91
CA MET A 60 11.08 1.33 -4.94
C MET A 60 10.61 2.26 -3.82
N ARG A 61 11.47 3.18 -3.36
CA ARG A 61 11.09 4.23 -2.41
C ARG A 61 10.04 5.16 -3.04
N GLY A 62 10.25 5.53 -4.31
CA GLY A 62 9.28 6.28 -5.11
C GLY A 62 7.94 5.56 -5.24
N VAL A 63 7.92 4.26 -5.52
CA VAL A 63 6.69 3.43 -5.58
C VAL A 63 5.90 3.50 -4.29
N GLY A 64 6.58 3.36 -3.14
CA GLY A 64 5.98 3.55 -1.83
C GLY A 64 5.35 4.94 -1.68
N GLY A 65 6.06 5.97 -2.09
CA GLY A 65 5.59 7.35 -2.05
C GLY A 65 4.42 7.65 -2.99
N VAL A 66 4.41 7.11 -4.21
CA VAL A 66 3.30 7.28 -5.16
C VAL A 66 2.04 6.54 -4.71
N VAL A 67 2.16 5.35 -4.14
CA VAL A 67 1.01 4.68 -3.51
C VAL A 67 0.40 5.58 -2.44
N LEU A 68 1.23 6.16 -1.55
CA LEU A 68 0.78 7.08 -0.50
C LEU A 68 0.28 8.44 -1.05
N THR A 69 0.78 8.90 -2.19
CA THR A 69 0.38 10.15 -2.85
C THR A 69 -0.92 10.03 -3.62
N ALA A 70 -1.08 8.97 -4.41
CA ALA A 70 -2.34 8.62 -5.05
C ALA A 70 -3.46 8.47 -4.01
N ILE A 71 -3.11 7.98 -2.82
CA ILE A 71 -3.99 7.88 -1.66
C ILE A 71 -4.47 9.25 -1.15
N GLY A 72 -3.59 10.26 -1.03
CA GLY A 72 -3.98 11.63 -0.65
C GLY A 72 -4.94 12.27 -1.65
N LEU A 73 -4.71 12.05 -2.95
CA LEU A 73 -5.59 12.51 -4.02
C LEU A 73 -6.94 11.76 -4.01
N VAL A 74 -6.93 10.45 -3.74
CA VAL A 74 -8.15 9.65 -3.58
C VAL A 74 -8.99 10.13 -2.40
N LEU A 75 -8.40 10.56 -1.28
CA LEU A 75 -9.16 11.14 -0.16
C LEU A 75 -9.93 12.41 -0.56
N ILE A 76 -9.36 13.22 -1.46
CA ILE A 76 -9.99 14.44 -1.98
C ILE A 76 -11.11 14.10 -2.97
N LEU A 77 -10.83 13.21 -3.92
CA LEU A 77 -11.70 12.95 -5.07
C LEU A 77 -12.77 11.89 -4.80
N ARG A 78 -12.48 10.95 -3.89
CA ARG A 78 -13.28 9.76 -3.59
C ARG A 78 -13.29 9.47 -2.08
N PRO A 79 -13.91 10.33 -1.25
CA PRO A 79 -13.94 10.18 0.21
C PRO A 79 -14.62 8.88 0.70
N GLN A 80 -15.29 8.13 -0.18
CA GLN A 80 -15.79 6.78 0.09
C GLN A 80 -14.67 5.73 0.19
N TRP A 81 -13.42 6.06 -0.19
CA TRP A 81 -12.26 5.16 -0.16
C TRP A 81 -11.36 5.39 1.05
N SER A 82 -11.72 6.31 1.96
CA SER A 82 -10.89 6.72 3.09
C SER A 82 -10.52 5.58 4.03
N LEU A 83 -11.44 4.65 4.29
CA LEU A 83 -11.13 3.46 5.11
C LEU A 83 -10.12 2.52 4.43
N GLY A 84 -10.09 2.50 3.10
CA GLY A 84 -9.06 1.80 2.32
C GLY A 84 -7.68 2.45 2.48
N VAL A 85 -7.65 3.78 2.44
CA VAL A 85 -6.44 4.57 2.70
C VAL A 85 -5.87 4.30 4.09
N ALA A 86 -6.71 4.29 5.13
CA ALA A 86 -6.26 3.97 6.48
C ALA A 86 -5.59 2.59 6.55
N LYS A 87 -6.10 1.58 5.84
CA LYS A 87 -5.49 0.24 5.81
C LYS A 87 -4.12 0.24 5.15
N VAL A 88 -3.93 1.01 4.07
CA VAL A 88 -2.61 1.14 3.43
C VAL A 88 -1.62 1.87 4.34
N ALA A 89 -2.07 2.93 5.04
CA ALA A 89 -1.26 3.62 6.04
C ALA A 89 -0.86 2.67 7.18
N ILE A 90 -1.81 1.91 7.73
CA ILE A 90 -1.55 0.90 8.77
C ILE A 90 -0.57 -0.17 8.28
N ALA A 91 -0.78 -0.74 7.10
CA ALA A 91 0.14 -1.73 6.51
C ALA A 91 1.55 -1.16 6.35
N THR A 92 1.67 0.09 5.90
CA THR A 92 2.95 0.80 5.80
C THR A 92 3.58 0.97 7.19
N GLY A 93 2.81 1.46 8.15
CA GLY A 93 3.27 1.64 9.53
C GLY A 93 3.71 0.35 10.21
N ILE A 94 3.09 -0.79 9.92
CA ILE A 94 3.50 -2.11 10.43
C ILE A 94 4.75 -2.61 9.70
N SER A 95 4.82 -2.41 8.38
CA SER A 95 5.86 -3.02 7.55
C SER A 95 7.29 -2.54 7.87
N TYR A 96 7.47 -1.26 8.23
CA TYR A 96 8.79 -0.70 8.52
C TYR A 96 9.40 -1.23 9.82
N PRO A 97 8.69 -1.28 10.96
CA PRO A 97 9.14 -1.99 12.14
C PRO A 97 9.45 -3.45 11.86
N VAL A 98 8.61 -4.16 11.12
CA VAL A 98 8.87 -5.57 10.81
C VAL A 98 10.15 -5.71 9.99
N GLY A 99 10.33 -4.93 8.93
CA GLY A 99 11.56 -4.93 8.13
C GLY A 99 12.81 -4.56 8.93
N GLY A 100 12.72 -3.53 9.76
CA GLY A 100 13.81 -3.11 10.66
C GLY A 100 14.15 -4.17 11.71
N LEU A 101 13.14 -4.80 12.32
CA LEU A 101 13.32 -5.89 13.28
C LEU A 101 13.95 -7.12 12.61
N LEU A 102 13.50 -7.49 11.41
CA LEU A 102 14.11 -8.59 10.64
C LEU A 102 15.58 -8.27 10.34
N GLY A 103 15.89 -7.04 9.91
CA GLY A 103 17.25 -6.58 9.63
C GLY A 103 18.08 -6.22 10.87
N LEU A 104 17.53 -6.29 12.08
CA LEU A 104 18.13 -5.78 13.32
C LEU A 104 18.65 -4.33 13.20
N PHE A 105 17.91 -3.51 12.46
CA PHE A 105 18.32 -2.16 12.09
C PHE A 105 17.24 -1.14 12.52
N VAL A 106 17.65 -0.15 13.29
CA VAL A 106 16.79 0.94 13.75
C VAL A 106 17.25 2.25 13.12
N TRP A 107 16.35 2.85 12.34
CA TRP A 107 16.52 4.12 11.66
C TRP A 107 15.25 4.98 11.81
N PRO A 108 15.27 6.29 11.48
CA PRO A 108 14.12 7.14 11.68
C PRO A 108 12.80 6.61 11.07
N PRO A 109 12.77 6.03 9.85
CA PRO A 109 11.52 5.47 9.30
C PRO A 109 10.88 4.34 10.11
N VAL A 110 11.66 3.51 10.83
CA VAL A 110 11.12 2.44 11.70
C VAL A 110 10.26 3.01 12.82
N ILE A 111 10.56 4.21 13.31
CA ILE A 111 9.85 4.85 14.42
C ILE A 111 8.80 5.82 13.91
N ILE A 112 9.16 6.67 12.93
CA ILE A 112 8.29 7.71 12.40
C ILE A 112 7.07 7.09 11.71
N TYR A 113 7.27 6.01 10.95
CA TYR A 113 6.19 5.52 10.10
C TYR A 113 5.01 4.90 10.87
N PRO A 114 5.23 4.09 11.92
CA PRO A 114 4.16 3.62 12.79
C PRO A 114 3.38 4.76 13.44
N ILE A 115 4.10 5.77 13.96
CA ILE A 115 3.48 6.91 14.66
C ILE A 115 2.57 7.66 13.70
N VAL A 116 3.09 8.02 12.53
CA VAL A 116 2.30 8.70 11.50
C VAL A 116 1.14 7.80 11.05
N ALA A 117 1.35 6.51 10.80
CA ALA A 117 0.28 5.60 10.41
C ALA A 117 -0.85 5.54 11.45
N VAL A 118 -0.54 5.50 12.75
CA VAL A 118 -1.53 5.52 13.83
C VAL A 118 -2.29 6.84 13.85
N ILE A 119 -1.59 7.98 13.77
CA ILE A 119 -2.21 9.31 13.73
C ILE A 119 -3.17 9.40 12.55
N VAL A 120 -2.73 8.98 11.37
CA VAL A 120 -3.50 9.00 10.12
C VAL A 120 -4.73 8.12 10.19
N ALA A 121 -4.54 6.86 10.59
CA ALA A 121 -5.63 5.92 10.74
C ALA A 121 -6.64 6.42 11.76
N GLY A 122 -6.17 6.99 12.88
CA GLY A 122 -7.01 7.59 13.92
C GLY A 122 -7.83 8.77 13.40
N ILE A 123 -7.23 9.71 12.67
CA ILE A 123 -7.94 10.85 12.09
C ILE A 123 -8.97 10.39 11.05
N ILE A 124 -8.57 9.50 10.13
CA ILE A 124 -9.48 8.95 9.12
C ILE A 124 -10.63 8.20 9.79
N PHE A 125 -10.34 7.37 10.79
CA PHE A 125 -11.37 6.64 11.54
C PHE A 125 -12.32 7.62 12.25
N ALA A 126 -11.81 8.62 12.96
CA ALA A 126 -12.64 9.62 13.63
C ALA A 126 -13.57 10.35 12.65
N MET A 127 -13.08 10.68 11.46
CA MET A 127 -13.85 11.38 10.43
C MET A 127 -14.85 10.49 9.70
N PHE A 128 -14.51 9.22 9.46
CA PHE A 128 -15.23 8.33 8.55
C PHE A 128 -15.78 7.06 9.20
N ARG A 129 -15.76 6.94 10.53
CA ARG A 129 -16.41 5.83 11.25
C ARG A 129 -17.89 5.66 10.89
N HIS A 130 -18.56 6.75 10.49
CA HIS A 130 -19.95 6.72 10.04
C HIS A 130 -20.15 5.99 8.69
N GLN A 131 -19.09 5.74 7.93
CA GLN A 131 -19.11 4.91 6.72
C GLN A 131 -18.94 3.42 7.01
N LEU A 132 -18.67 3.04 8.27
CA LEU A 132 -18.64 1.65 8.66
C LEU A 132 -20.08 1.13 8.71
N PRO A 133 -20.36 -0.06 8.13
CA PRO A 133 -21.65 -0.72 8.26
C PRO A 133 -22.02 -0.86 9.73
N GLY A 134 -23.32 -0.79 10.04
CA GLY A 134 -23.81 -1.22 11.35
C GLY A 134 -23.41 -2.67 11.64
N SER A 135 -23.37 -3.09 12.91
CA SER A 135 -23.01 -4.47 13.29
C SER A 135 -23.83 -5.54 12.56
N ALA A 136 -25.07 -5.23 12.17
CA ALA A 136 -25.96 -6.08 11.39
C ALA A 136 -25.66 -6.12 9.87
N GLU A 137 -24.93 -5.14 9.34
CA GLU A 137 -24.61 -4.98 7.91
C GLU A 137 -23.14 -5.26 7.60
N MET A 138 -22.34 -5.58 8.62
CA MET A 138 -20.95 -5.97 8.43
C MET A 138 -20.91 -7.16 7.47
N PRO A 139 -20.15 -7.07 6.35
CA PRO A 139 -19.84 -8.24 5.54
C PRO A 139 -19.37 -9.34 6.47
N SER A 140 -19.75 -10.60 6.20
CA SER A 140 -19.35 -11.72 7.05
C SER A 140 -17.85 -11.60 7.36
N ALA A 141 -17.46 -11.83 8.61
CA ALA A 141 -16.08 -11.70 9.06
C ALA A 141 -15.11 -12.69 8.35
N VAL A 142 -15.61 -13.41 7.34
CA VAL A 142 -14.91 -14.42 6.58
C VAL A 142 -14.18 -13.74 5.41
N PRO A 143 -12.83 -13.81 5.37
CA PRO A 143 -12.07 -13.28 4.25
C PRO A 143 -12.47 -13.93 2.92
N SER A 144 -12.33 -13.19 1.82
CA SER A 144 -12.41 -13.77 0.48
C SER A 144 -11.33 -14.82 0.30
N ARG A 145 -11.77 -16.07 0.14
CA ARG A 145 -10.86 -17.21 -0.06
C ARG A 145 -9.99 -17.03 -1.29
N MET A 146 -10.54 -16.52 -2.39
CA MET A 146 -9.77 -16.32 -3.63
C MET A 146 -8.65 -15.28 -3.44
N LEU A 147 -8.95 -14.13 -2.86
CA LEU A 147 -7.94 -13.11 -2.57
C LEU A 147 -6.93 -13.59 -1.54
N LEU A 148 -7.37 -14.31 -0.51
CA LEU A 148 -6.49 -14.83 0.53
C LEU A 148 -5.52 -15.89 -0.02
N ILE A 149 -6.01 -16.84 -0.83
CA ILE A 149 -5.18 -17.86 -1.49
C ILE A 149 -4.19 -17.20 -2.44
N THR A 150 -4.65 -16.25 -3.27
CA THR A 150 -3.77 -15.51 -4.19
C THR A 150 -2.70 -14.75 -3.41
N THR A 151 -3.08 -14.09 -2.31
CA THR A 151 -2.13 -13.42 -1.40
C THR A 151 -1.13 -14.41 -0.82
N ALA A 152 -1.57 -15.57 -0.35
CA ALA A 152 -0.70 -16.58 0.23
C ALA A 152 0.32 -17.12 -0.77
N ILE A 153 -0.07 -17.37 -2.01
CA ILE A 153 0.84 -17.81 -3.09
C ILE A 153 1.91 -16.75 -3.35
N ILE A 154 1.51 -15.48 -3.48
CA ILE A 154 2.44 -14.36 -3.71
C ILE A 154 3.34 -14.10 -2.49
N ALA A 155 2.82 -14.33 -1.28
CA ALA A 155 3.54 -14.09 -0.04
C ALA A 155 4.75 -15.02 0.12
N VAL A 156 4.73 -16.25 -0.42
CA VAL A 156 5.84 -17.20 -0.30
C VAL A 156 7.16 -16.62 -0.86
N PRO A 157 7.26 -16.21 -2.14
CA PRO A 157 8.48 -15.62 -2.66
C PRO A 157 8.81 -14.26 -2.04
N LEU A 158 7.80 -13.42 -1.72
CA LEU A 158 8.03 -12.14 -1.04
C LEU A 158 8.62 -12.31 0.36
N PHE A 159 8.20 -13.34 1.08
CA PHE A 159 8.75 -13.66 2.39
C PHE A 159 10.20 -14.12 2.27
N GLY A 160 10.51 -14.98 1.30
CA GLY A 160 11.89 -15.38 0.98
C GLY A 160 12.77 -14.16 0.67
N PHE A 161 12.30 -13.27 -0.20
CA PHE A 161 12.98 -12.01 -0.51
C PHE A 161 13.19 -11.14 0.74
N ALA A 162 12.17 -10.97 1.58
CA ALA A 162 12.28 -10.18 2.81
C ALA A 162 13.34 -10.73 3.78
N LEU A 163 13.47 -12.07 3.87
CA LEU A 163 14.51 -12.70 4.68
C LEU A 163 15.91 -12.52 4.08
N SER A 164 16.04 -12.59 2.76
CA SER A 164 17.30 -12.33 2.05
C SER A 164 17.78 -10.90 2.27
N GLU A 165 16.89 -9.92 2.09
CA GLU A 165 17.15 -8.51 2.37
C GLU A 165 17.54 -8.28 3.84
N ALA A 166 16.80 -8.87 4.78
CA ALA A 166 17.13 -8.80 6.19
C ALA A 166 18.50 -9.43 6.52
N ALA A 167 18.90 -10.49 5.82
CA ALA A 167 20.22 -11.08 5.97
C ALA A 167 21.33 -10.16 5.45
N LEU A 168 21.11 -9.50 4.31
CA LEU A 168 22.02 -8.48 3.77
C LEU A 168 22.16 -7.28 4.71
N GLN A 169 21.07 -6.82 5.31
CA GLN A 169 21.08 -5.72 6.29
C GLN A 169 21.98 -5.98 7.50
N ARG A 170 22.04 -7.25 7.94
CA ARG A 170 22.88 -7.70 9.06
C ARG A 170 24.32 -8.01 8.63
N GLY A 171 24.58 -8.03 7.33
CA GLY A 171 25.88 -8.32 6.74
C GLY A 171 26.83 -7.12 6.79
N PRO A 172 28.08 -7.32 6.34
CA PRO A 172 29.13 -6.30 6.41
C PRO A 172 29.09 -5.27 5.26
N GLU A 173 28.12 -5.35 4.34
CA GLU A 173 28.03 -4.43 3.21
C GLU A 173 27.54 -3.07 3.72
N LEU A 174 28.39 -2.04 3.57
CA LEU A 174 28.15 -0.74 4.20
C LEU A 174 27.35 0.23 3.32
N VAL A 175 27.55 0.21 1.99
CA VAL A 175 26.98 1.21 1.07
C VAL A 175 25.45 1.16 1.07
N HIS A 176 24.85 -0.01 1.21
CA HIS A 176 23.41 -0.18 1.34
C HIS A 176 22.99 -0.45 2.79
N GLY A 177 23.86 -1.09 3.58
CA GLY A 177 23.62 -1.39 4.99
C GLY A 177 23.42 -0.16 5.86
N GLU A 178 24.33 0.82 5.80
CA GLU A 178 24.26 2.03 6.66
C GLU A 178 23.06 2.92 6.30
N LEU A 179 22.69 2.94 5.02
CA LEU A 179 21.52 3.65 4.53
C LEU A 179 20.22 2.90 4.79
N GLY A 180 20.29 1.67 5.33
CA GLY A 180 19.19 0.75 5.63
C GLY A 180 18.41 0.25 4.42
N HIS A 181 18.99 0.35 3.23
CA HIS A 181 18.32 0.03 1.96
C HIS A 181 17.74 -1.39 1.96
N TRP A 182 18.47 -2.35 2.55
CA TRP A 182 18.04 -3.73 2.70
C TRP A 182 16.84 -3.87 3.66
N ALA A 183 16.86 -3.21 4.82
CA ALA A 183 15.69 -3.15 5.71
C ALA A 183 14.47 -2.54 5.02
N GLY A 184 14.68 -1.56 4.14
CA GLY A 184 13.66 -0.97 3.29
C GLY A 184 13.07 -1.97 2.29
N GLY A 185 13.92 -2.78 1.64
CA GLY A 185 13.50 -3.88 0.76
C GLY A 185 12.64 -4.92 1.48
N ALA A 186 13.10 -5.36 2.67
CA ALA A 186 12.33 -6.25 3.53
C ALA A 186 10.97 -5.65 3.92
N ALA A 187 10.94 -4.39 4.35
CA ALA A 187 9.70 -3.69 4.69
C ALA A 187 8.76 -3.58 3.48
N MET A 188 9.27 -3.30 2.28
CA MET A 188 8.45 -3.25 1.06
C MET A 188 7.75 -4.59 0.80
N ALA A 189 8.46 -5.70 0.88
CA ALA A 189 7.86 -7.02 0.66
C ALA A 189 6.78 -7.34 1.69
N VAL A 190 7.05 -7.05 2.97
CA VAL A 190 6.05 -7.17 4.06
C VAL A 190 4.81 -6.31 3.78
N LYS A 191 5.01 -5.08 3.34
CA LYS A 191 3.93 -4.15 3.00
C LYS A 191 3.02 -4.70 1.91
N ILE A 192 3.58 -5.27 0.83
CA ILE A 192 2.81 -5.87 -0.27
C ILE A 192 1.96 -7.04 0.26
N MET A 193 2.53 -7.90 1.10
CA MET A 193 1.79 -9.00 1.74
C MET A 193 0.63 -8.48 2.58
N LEU A 194 0.86 -7.45 3.42
CA LEU A 194 -0.18 -6.84 4.26
C LEU A 194 -1.29 -6.18 3.43
N PHE A 195 -0.97 -5.57 2.29
CA PHE A 195 -1.97 -5.04 1.36
C PHE A 195 -2.87 -6.17 0.84
N GLY A 196 -2.30 -7.30 0.45
CA GLY A 196 -3.08 -8.47 0.01
C GLY A 196 -4.01 -9.00 1.10
N VAL A 197 -3.51 -9.11 2.34
CA VAL A 197 -4.31 -9.52 3.50
C VAL A 197 -5.47 -8.55 3.74
N PHE A 198 -5.21 -7.24 3.77
CA PHE A 198 -6.28 -6.24 3.96
C PHE A 198 -7.28 -6.20 2.80
N ALA A 199 -6.85 -6.48 1.57
CA ALA A 199 -7.75 -6.65 0.44
C ALA A 199 -8.65 -7.87 0.62
N SER A 200 -8.10 -8.99 1.08
CA SER A 200 -8.85 -10.25 1.27
C SER A 200 -9.97 -10.14 2.30
N MET A 201 -9.83 -9.26 3.30
CA MET A 201 -10.87 -9.03 4.31
C MET A 201 -12.15 -8.44 3.74
N LYS A 202 -12.11 -7.85 2.53
CA LYS A 202 -13.24 -7.21 1.83
C LYS A 202 -14.03 -6.18 2.66
N TRP A 203 -13.46 -5.68 3.77
CA TRP A 203 -14.00 -4.58 4.55
C TRP A 203 -14.12 -3.29 3.71
N PRO A 204 -14.97 -2.32 4.10
CA PRO A 204 -15.16 -1.08 3.34
C PRO A 204 -13.86 -0.43 2.86
N GLY A 205 -13.75 -0.15 1.56
CA GLY A 205 -12.54 0.40 0.95
C GLY A 205 -11.43 -0.62 0.62
N TRP A 206 -11.67 -1.93 0.71
CA TRP A 206 -10.70 -3.00 0.41
C TRP A 206 -10.05 -2.94 -0.99
N ARG A 207 -10.68 -2.26 -1.96
CA ARG A 207 -10.08 -2.08 -3.29
C ARG A 207 -8.80 -1.25 -3.26
N VAL A 208 -8.67 -0.32 -2.33
CA VAL A 208 -7.47 0.52 -2.18
C VAL A 208 -6.23 -0.33 -1.87
N PRO A 209 -6.20 -1.17 -0.82
CA PRO A 209 -5.07 -2.07 -0.61
C PRO A 209 -4.93 -3.08 -1.75
N ALA A 210 -6.00 -3.51 -2.42
CA ALA A 210 -5.89 -4.42 -3.57
C ALA A 210 -5.09 -3.80 -4.73
N TYR A 211 -5.45 -2.57 -5.14
CA TYR A 211 -4.72 -1.84 -6.18
C TYR A 211 -3.31 -1.48 -5.75
N SER A 212 -3.11 -1.18 -4.46
CA SER A 212 -1.78 -0.90 -3.91
C SER A 212 -0.87 -2.12 -4.01
N ALA A 213 -1.37 -3.32 -3.65
CA ALA A 213 -0.63 -4.57 -3.79
C ALA A 213 -0.26 -4.84 -5.26
N ALA A 214 -1.24 -4.75 -6.15
CA ALA A 214 -1.04 -4.99 -7.57
C ALA A 214 -0.04 -4.00 -8.18
N PHE A 215 -0.19 -2.69 -7.93
CA PHE A 215 0.72 -1.67 -8.42
C PHE A 215 2.14 -1.87 -7.90
N SER A 216 2.30 -2.15 -6.60
CA SER A 216 3.62 -2.42 -6.03
C SER A 216 4.29 -3.66 -6.65
N LEU A 217 3.54 -4.75 -6.89
CA LEU A 217 4.04 -5.94 -7.59
C LEU A 217 4.44 -5.66 -9.03
N LEU A 218 3.61 -4.91 -9.77
CA LEU A 218 3.90 -4.51 -11.15
C LEU A 218 5.19 -3.70 -11.23
N MET A 219 5.35 -2.70 -10.35
CA MET A 219 6.54 -1.85 -10.35
C MET A 219 7.78 -2.59 -9.86
N PHE A 220 7.66 -3.42 -8.83
CA PHE A 220 8.76 -4.26 -8.34
C PHE A 220 9.24 -5.24 -9.43
N GLY A 221 8.31 -5.91 -10.10
CA GLY A 221 8.62 -6.81 -11.20
C GLY A 221 9.23 -6.10 -12.39
N PHE A 222 8.63 -4.98 -12.81
CA PHE A 222 9.14 -4.15 -13.91
C PHE A 222 10.55 -3.63 -13.64
N ALA A 223 10.81 -3.07 -12.44
CA ALA A 223 12.13 -2.61 -12.06
C ALA A 223 13.15 -3.76 -12.03
N SER A 224 12.76 -4.95 -11.57
CA SER A 224 13.66 -6.12 -11.53
C SER A 224 14.03 -6.61 -12.93
N ILE A 225 13.13 -6.50 -13.91
CA ILE A 225 13.41 -6.83 -15.32
C ILE A 225 14.34 -5.79 -15.95
N MET A 226 14.10 -4.51 -15.70
CA MET A 226 14.88 -3.43 -16.31
C MET A 226 16.27 -3.29 -15.68
N MET A 227 16.43 -3.72 -14.43
CA MET A 227 17.66 -3.60 -13.65
C MET A 227 18.01 -4.95 -12.98
N PRO A 228 18.27 -6.02 -13.76
CA PRO A 228 18.33 -7.38 -13.22
C PRO A 228 19.54 -7.65 -12.33
N ASN A 229 20.59 -6.84 -12.46
CA ASN A 229 21.85 -6.99 -11.71
C ASN A 229 22.02 -5.96 -10.59
N GLN A 230 21.01 -5.13 -10.33
CA GLN A 230 21.06 -4.14 -9.26
C GLN A 230 20.79 -4.77 -7.88
N ALA A 231 21.30 -4.12 -6.84
CA ALA A 231 20.97 -4.44 -5.45
C ALA A 231 19.44 -4.55 -5.26
N SER A 232 19.00 -5.58 -4.55
CA SER A 232 17.58 -5.92 -4.29
C SER A 232 16.72 -6.26 -5.51
N SER A 233 17.30 -6.30 -6.71
CA SER A 233 16.64 -6.90 -7.86
C SER A 233 16.54 -8.41 -7.69
N VAL A 234 15.40 -8.98 -8.10
CA VAL A 234 15.22 -10.45 -8.15
C VAL A 234 15.55 -11.03 -9.52
N GLY A 235 16.08 -10.20 -10.43
CA GLY A 235 16.38 -10.57 -11.81
C GLY A 235 15.13 -10.69 -12.70
N GLU A 236 15.36 -11.00 -13.98
CA GLU A 236 14.32 -10.97 -15.02
C GLU A 236 13.21 -11.99 -14.78
N LEU A 237 13.57 -13.24 -14.47
CA LEU A 237 12.60 -14.33 -14.31
C LEU A 237 11.63 -14.06 -13.16
N TRP A 238 12.16 -13.79 -11.96
CA TRP A 238 11.32 -13.48 -10.79
C TRP A 238 10.63 -12.13 -10.93
N GLY A 239 11.26 -11.17 -11.62
CA GLY A 239 10.62 -9.91 -11.98
C GLY A 239 9.38 -10.11 -12.86
N ALA A 240 9.46 -10.96 -13.88
CA ALA A 240 8.33 -11.32 -14.73
C ALA A 240 7.21 -12.02 -13.93
N LEU A 241 7.57 -12.95 -13.04
CA LEU A 241 6.60 -13.60 -12.15
C LEU A 241 5.92 -12.60 -11.21
N ALA A 242 6.65 -11.63 -10.66
CA ALA A 242 6.07 -10.57 -9.83
C ALA A 242 5.12 -9.67 -10.63
N LEU A 243 5.49 -9.31 -11.86
CA LEU A 243 4.66 -8.50 -12.76
C LEU A 243 3.36 -9.24 -13.11
N LEU A 244 3.45 -10.51 -13.52
CA LEU A 244 2.29 -11.36 -13.80
C LEU A 244 1.42 -11.56 -12.56
N SER A 245 2.03 -11.70 -11.38
CA SER A 245 1.31 -11.80 -10.10
C SER A 245 0.53 -10.52 -9.80
N GLY A 246 1.08 -9.34 -10.11
CA GLY A 246 0.38 -8.06 -10.00
C GLY A 246 -0.86 -8.00 -10.91
N VAL A 247 -0.73 -8.42 -12.16
CA VAL A 247 -1.87 -8.50 -13.12
C VAL A 247 -2.93 -9.49 -12.63
N ALA A 248 -2.51 -10.69 -12.21
CA ALA A 248 -3.41 -11.71 -11.70
C ALA A 248 -4.15 -11.22 -10.44
N PHE A 249 -3.45 -10.56 -9.53
CA PHE A 249 -4.04 -10.05 -8.29
C PHE A 249 -5.13 -9.01 -8.55
N VAL A 250 -4.88 -8.03 -9.44
CA VAL A 250 -5.92 -7.05 -9.79
C VAL A 250 -7.09 -7.69 -10.53
N ALA A 251 -6.84 -8.68 -11.40
CA ALA A 251 -7.91 -9.41 -12.07
C ALA A 251 -8.82 -10.15 -11.07
N VAL A 252 -8.24 -10.85 -10.09
CA VAL A 252 -8.99 -11.52 -9.02
C VAL A 252 -9.76 -10.50 -8.18
N ALA A 253 -9.16 -9.37 -7.84
CA ALA A 253 -9.84 -8.29 -7.13
C ALA A 253 -11.04 -7.72 -7.92
N GLU A 254 -10.90 -7.50 -9.23
CA GLU A 254 -11.99 -7.04 -10.06
C GLU A 254 -13.12 -8.08 -10.18
N MET A 255 -12.78 -9.36 -10.33
CA MET A 255 -13.75 -10.47 -10.33
C MET A 255 -14.55 -10.51 -9.02
N GLU A 256 -13.85 -10.51 -7.89
CA GLU A 256 -14.45 -10.47 -6.54
C GLU A 256 -15.31 -9.22 -6.31
N GLY A 257 -14.94 -8.12 -6.96
CA GLY A 257 -15.69 -6.87 -6.92
C GLY A 257 -16.98 -6.90 -7.73
N ARG A 258 -17.03 -7.67 -8.83
CA ARG A 258 -18.21 -7.84 -9.69
C ARG A 258 -19.20 -8.88 -9.15
N LEU A 259 -18.69 -9.90 -8.46
CA LEU A 259 -19.49 -10.97 -7.86
C LEU A 259 -20.19 -10.55 -6.56
N ALA A 260 -19.86 -9.39 -6.00
CA ALA A 260 -20.56 -8.86 -4.83
C ALA A 260 -22.03 -8.57 -5.20
N PRO A 261 -23.02 -9.06 -4.42
CA PRO A 261 -24.43 -8.77 -4.67
C PRO A 261 -24.63 -7.26 -4.78
N LYS A 262 -25.18 -6.80 -5.90
CA LYS A 262 -25.79 -5.46 -5.92
C LYS A 262 -26.96 -5.55 -4.96
N THR A 263 -26.89 -4.86 -3.82
CA THR A 263 -28.07 -4.66 -2.98
C THR A 263 -29.15 -4.04 -3.86
N ALA A 264 -30.11 -4.87 -4.26
CA ALA A 264 -31.27 -4.42 -5.00
C ALA A 264 -32.03 -3.48 -4.06
N VAL A 265 -32.01 -2.19 -4.38
CA VAL A 265 -32.99 -1.26 -3.84
C VAL A 265 -34.33 -1.74 -4.39
N GLN A 266 -35.05 -2.52 -3.59
CA GLN A 266 -36.44 -2.86 -3.87
C GLN A 266 -37.21 -1.54 -3.97
N PRO A 267 -37.84 -1.22 -5.11
CA PRO A 267 -38.76 -0.09 -5.16
C PRO A 267 -39.90 -0.42 -4.21
N VAL A 268 -40.07 0.41 -3.17
CA VAL A 268 -41.25 0.34 -2.32
C VAL A 268 -42.44 0.72 -3.21
N SER A 269 -43.22 -0.26 -3.63
CA SER A 269 -44.53 -0.03 -4.25
C SER A 269 -45.41 0.65 -3.22
N GLY A 270 -45.89 1.85 -3.57
CA GLY A 270 -46.73 2.70 -2.72
C GLY A 270 -48.13 2.18 -2.48
#